data_AF-A0A535ZL39-F1
#
_entry.id   AF-A0A535ZL39-F1
#
_cell.length_a   1.000
_cell.length_b   1.000
_cell.length_c   1.000
_cell.angle_alpha   90.00
_cell.angle_beta   90.00
_cell.angle_gamma   90.00
#
_symmetry.space_group_name_H-M   'P 1'
#
loop_
_entity.id
_entity.type
_entity.pdbx_description
1 polymer ?
#
loop_
_entity_poly.entity_id
_entity_poly.type
_entity_poly.pdbx_seq_one_letter_code
_entity_poly.pdbx_strand_id
1 'polypeptide(L)'
;MRLSAEVNGIFKVDVQQLQALNSIEDISIFTLFDGQLVSKGKTLAGVKVTPFVVREARLSEAERVAGPEGVIRVLTFRPMRVAVLVRERLEPAQREKFQASIEMKVAWFGSATSEIRYVADDVGAVEAAVRGMLGSADLLLTAGANATDPLDPTLVALGRLGAQMEKQGAPAHPGSAVWLAYLTDKPIFGVAACGMFSKATVLDLILPRLFTGARVTAADFNDLGHGGLLSKDMAFRFPPYGAFDTLDS
;
A
#
# COMPACT_ATOMS: atom_id res chain seq x y z
N MET A 1 -23.08 -3.28 18.62
CA MET A 1 -22.50 -4.27 17.67
C MET A 1 -21.06 -3.88 17.33
N ARG A 2 -20.19 -4.85 17.05
CA ARG A 2 -18.85 -4.62 16.49
C ARG A 2 -18.74 -5.35 15.15
N LEU A 3 -18.11 -4.71 14.18
CA LEU A 3 -17.78 -5.29 12.87
C LEU A 3 -16.26 -5.49 12.80
N SER A 4 -15.83 -6.62 12.26
CA SER A 4 -14.42 -6.98 12.15
C SER A 4 -14.07 -7.40 10.72
N ALA A 5 -12.80 -7.24 10.34
CA ALA A 5 -12.31 -7.62 9.02
C ALA A 5 -12.30 -9.15 8.85
N GLU A 6 -12.80 -9.66 7.73
CA GLU A 6 -12.73 -11.09 7.42
C GLU A 6 -11.41 -11.49 6.76
N VAL A 7 -10.71 -10.52 6.17
CA VAL A 7 -9.49 -10.68 5.38
C VAL A 7 -8.53 -9.52 5.64
N ASN A 8 -7.27 -9.70 5.26
CA ASN A 8 -6.33 -8.59 5.20
C ASN A 8 -6.71 -7.66 4.05
N GLY A 9 -6.61 -6.34 4.26
CA GLY A 9 -6.93 -5.39 3.20
C GLY A 9 -6.79 -3.94 3.62
N ILE A 10 -7.34 -3.06 2.77
CA ILE A 10 -7.46 -1.62 3.03
C ILE A 10 -8.90 -1.34 3.46
N PHE A 11 -9.08 -0.87 4.69
CA PHE A 11 -10.38 -0.42 5.17
C PHE A 11 -10.81 0.84 4.40
N LYS A 12 -12.03 0.84 3.90
CA LYS A 12 -12.64 1.96 3.20
C LYS A 12 -13.94 2.34 3.87
N VAL A 13 -14.16 3.63 4.01
CA VAL A 13 -15.41 4.19 4.51
C VAL A 13 -15.87 5.33 3.61
N ASP A 14 -17.15 5.34 3.29
CA ASP A 14 -17.81 6.51 2.73
C ASP A 14 -18.01 7.53 3.87
N VAL A 15 -17.08 8.47 3.98
CA VAL A 15 -17.07 9.46 5.05
C VAL A 15 -18.34 10.31 5.04
N GLN A 16 -18.88 10.63 3.85
CA GLN A 16 -20.08 11.46 3.74
C GLN A 16 -21.32 10.70 4.19
N GLN A 17 -21.49 9.44 3.78
CA GLN A 17 -22.60 8.62 4.25
C GLN A 17 -22.47 8.28 5.75
N LEU A 18 -21.26 8.04 6.26
CA LEU A 18 -21.05 7.84 7.69
C LEU A 18 -21.44 9.08 8.50
N GLN A 19 -21.14 10.29 8.00
CA GLN A 19 -21.56 11.54 8.62
C GLN A 19 -23.08 11.70 8.58
N ALA A 20 -23.73 11.37 7.45
CA ALA A 20 -25.19 11.38 7.34
C ALA A 20 -25.85 10.43 8.35
N LEU A 21 -25.32 9.22 8.53
CA LEU A 21 -25.80 8.26 9.52
C LEU A 21 -25.66 8.79 10.96
N ASN A 22 -24.50 9.36 11.28
CA ASN A 22 -24.26 9.96 12.60
C ASN A 22 -25.03 11.27 12.84
N SER A 23 -25.64 11.84 11.80
CA SER A 23 -26.52 13.01 11.93
C SER A 23 -27.95 12.62 12.33
N ILE A 24 -28.29 11.33 12.28
CA ILE A 24 -29.56 10.80 12.77
C ILE A 24 -29.49 10.76 14.29
N GLU A 25 -30.49 11.36 14.94
CA GLU A 25 -30.63 11.35 16.39
C GLU A 25 -30.56 9.91 16.95
N ASP A 26 -29.94 9.77 18.12
CA ASP A 26 -29.70 8.51 18.83
C ASP A 26 -28.70 7.54 18.19
N ILE A 27 -28.37 7.68 16.90
CA ILE A 27 -27.44 6.79 16.20
C ILE A 27 -25.99 7.19 16.49
N SER A 28 -25.12 6.19 16.68
CA SER A 28 -23.69 6.40 16.84
C SER A 28 -22.88 5.29 16.20
N ILE A 29 -22.16 5.65 15.15
CA ILE A 29 -21.29 4.78 14.36
C ILE A 29 -19.90 5.38 14.34
N PHE A 30 -18.90 4.59 14.73
CA PHE A 30 -17.51 4.99 14.74
C PHE A 30 -16.67 3.91 14.09
N THR A 31 -15.65 4.32 13.32
CA THR A 31 -14.84 3.43 12.50
C THR A 31 -13.35 3.72 12.70
N LEU A 32 -12.50 2.83 12.20
CA LEU A 32 -11.12 3.18 11.86
C LEU A 32 -11.07 4.29 10.80
N PHE A 33 -9.89 4.86 10.57
CA PHE A 33 -9.72 5.86 9.50
C PHE A 33 -9.83 5.22 8.11
N ASP A 34 -10.41 5.95 7.15
CA ASP A 34 -10.38 5.55 5.75
C ASP A 34 -8.95 5.32 5.27
N GLY A 35 -8.74 4.26 4.48
CA GLY A 35 -7.43 3.90 3.96
C GLY A 35 -6.53 3.16 4.95
N GLN A 36 -6.99 2.91 6.19
CA GLN A 36 -6.20 2.17 7.18
C GLN A 36 -6.05 0.70 6.76
N LEU A 37 -4.85 0.15 6.98
CA LEU A 37 -4.58 -1.27 6.73
C LEU A 37 -5.10 -2.12 7.89
N VAL A 38 -5.71 -3.25 7.55
CA VAL A 38 -6.36 -4.11 8.54
C VAL A 38 -6.01 -5.57 8.29
N SER A 39 -5.75 -6.29 9.38
CA SER A 39 -5.59 -7.75 9.39
C SER A 39 -6.94 -8.41 9.65
N LYS A 40 -7.10 -9.66 9.20
CA LYS A 40 -8.25 -10.51 9.56
C LYS A 40 -8.48 -10.51 11.08
N GLY A 41 -9.73 -10.34 11.49
CA GLY A 41 -10.17 -10.29 12.89
C GLY A 41 -10.12 -8.88 13.51
N LYS A 42 -9.44 -7.91 12.88
CA LYS A 42 -9.35 -6.54 13.39
C LYS A 42 -10.73 -5.89 13.45
N THR A 43 -11.12 -5.34 14.59
CA THR A 43 -12.35 -4.54 14.72
C THR A 43 -12.23 -3.27 13.87
N LEU A 44 -13.21 -3.08 12.98
CA LEU A 44 -13.29 -1.99 12.00
C LEU A 44 -14.22 -0.88 12.44
N ALA A 45 -15.37 -1.26 13.02
CA ALA A 45 -16.43 -0.33 13.35
C ALA A 45 -17.24 -0.78 14.56
N GLY A 46 -17.75 0.19 15.30
CA GLY A 46 -18.76 0.01 16.33
C GLY A 46 -20.04 0.72 15.94
N VAL A 47 -21.17 0.05 16.14
CA VAL A 47 -22.51 0.60 15.93
C VAL A 47 -23.27 0.48 17.25
N LYS A 48 -23.81 1.59 17.74
CA LYS A 48 -24.65 1.64 18.93
C LYS A 48 -25.72 2.72 18.79
N VAL A 49 -26.73 2.63 19.63
CA VAL A 49 -27.58 3.76 19.98
C VAL A 49 -27.08 4.40 21.27
N THR A 50 -27.29 5.70 21.41
CA THR A 50 -26.92 6.45 22.62
C THR A 50 -27.89 6.22 23.78
N PRO A 51 -29.22 6.31 23.60
CA PRO A 51 -30.18 6.00 24.66
C PRO A 51 -30.39 4.50 24.85
N PHE A 52 -31.03 4.13 25.96
CA PHE A 52 -31.39 2.73 26.25
C PHE A 52 -32.46 2.18 25.27
N VAL A 53 -33.35 3.04 24.78
CA VAL A 53 -34.37 2.71 23.78
C VAL A 53 -34.36 3.77 22.68
N VAL A 54 -34.57 3.33 21.44
CA VAL A 54 -34.62 4.20 20.26
C VAL A 54 -35.96 4.04 19.58
N ARG A 55 -36.44 5.11 18.92
CA ARG A 55 -37.64 5.03 18.09
C ARG A 55 -37.33 4.22 16.82
N GLU A 56 -38.20 3.28 16.46
CA GLU A 56 -38.06 2.46 15.25
C GLU A 56 -37.83 3.30 13.98
N ALA A 57 -38.50 4.44 13.86
CA ALA A 57 -38.32 5.37 12.74
C ALA A 57 -36.87 5.83 12.53
N ARG A 58 -36.05 5.94 13.59
CA ARG A 58 -34.63 6.30 13.49
C ARG A 58 -33.80 5.16 12.92
N LEU A 59 -34.12 3.91 13.29
CA LEU A 59 -33.46 2.74 12.74
C LEU A 59 -33.81 2.58 11.26
N SER A 60 -35.09 2.72 10.88
CA SER A 60 -35.50 2.66 9.47
C SER A 60 -34.88 3.78 8.63
N GLU A 61 -34.73 4.98 9.20
CA GLU A 61 -34.02 6.07 8.54
C GLU A 61 -32.54 5.73 8.31
N ALA A 62 -31.86 5.17 9.33
CA ALA A 62 -30.46 4.76 9.23
C ALA A 62 -30.26 3.66 8.20
N GLU A 63 -31.13 2.65 8.16
CA GLU A 63 -31.09 1.58 7.15
C GLU A 63 -31.25 2.14 5.73
N ARG A 64 -32.18 3.08 5.54
CA ARG A 64 -32.38 3.74 4.25
C ARG A 64 -31.17 4.57 3.82
N VAL A 65 -30.54 5.29 4.75
CA VAL A 65 -29.34 6.11 4.47
C VAL A 65 -28.13 5.21 4.17
N ALA A 66 -27.95 4.11 4.89
CA ALA A 66 -26.84 3.18 4.68
C ALA A 66 -26.94 2.45 3.34
N GLY A 67 -28.17 2.14 2.90
CA GLY A 67 -28.41 1.39 1.67
C GLY A 67 -27.94 -0.06 1.73
N PRO A 68 -28.15 -0.84 0.66
CA PRO A 68 -27.86 -2.28 0.64
C PRO A 68 -26.36 -2.60 0.68
N GLU A 69 -25.52 -1.73 0.14
CA GLU A 69 -24.06 -1.91 0.10
C GLU A 69 -23.38 -1.49 1.41
N GLY A 70 -24.12 -0.80 2.30
CA GLY A 70 -23.57 -0.17 3.50
C GLY A 70 -22.55 0.93 3.18
N VAL A 71 -21.86 1.40 4.24
CA VAL A 71 -20.95 2.56 4.17
C VAL A 71 -19.48 2.20 4.38
N ILE A 72 -19.19 0.94 4.73
CA ILE A 72 -17.82 0.46 4.96
C ILE A 72 -17.53 -0.79 4.13
N ARG A 73 -16.27 -0.97 3.74
CA ARG A 73 -15.80 -2.19 3.07
C ARG A 73 -14.30 -2.41 3.31
N VAL A 74 -13.82 -3.60 3.00
CA VAL A 74 -12.38 -3.90 2.96
C VAL A 74 -11.99 -4.20 1.52
N LEU A 75 -11.01 -3.47 0.98
CA LEU A 75 -10.40 -3.79 -0.30
C LEU A 75 -9.39 -4.91 -0.10
N THR A 76 -9.74 -6.10 -0.59
CA THR A 76 -8.90 -7.29 -0.48
C THR A 76 -7.68 -7.20 -1.37
N PHE A 77 -6.54 -7.71 -0.87
CA PHE A 77 -5.35 -7.89 -1.70
C PHE A 77 -5.50 -9.06 -2.67
N ARG A 78 -4.86 -8.95 -3.82
CA ARG A 78 -4.76 -9.99 -4.84
C ARG A 78 -3.37 -10.61 -4.75
N PRO A 79 -3.26 -11.95 -4.76
CA PRO A 79 -1.96 -12.60 -4.90
C PRO A 79 -1.25 -12.16 -6.17
N MET A 80 -0.02 -11.67 -6.02
CA MET A 80 0.84 -11.23 -7.12
C MET A 80 2.21 -11.91 -7.05
N ARG A 81 2.84 -12.11 -8.21
CA ARG A 81 4.25 -12.48 -8.33
C ARG A 81 5.08 -11.21 -8.40
N VAL A 82 5.98 -11.03 -7.44
CA VAL A 82 6.80 -9.83 -7.31
C VAL A 82 8.24 -10.15 -7.70
N ALA A 83 8.75 -9.47 -8.72
CA ALA A 83 10.16 -9.48 -9.06
C ALA A 83 10.87 -8.27 -8.42
N VAL A 84 12.15 -8.42 -8.09
CA VAL A 84 12.94 -7.36 -7.46
C VAL A 84 14.26 -7.19 -8.19
N LEU A 85 14.48 -6.03 -8.79
CA LEU A 85 15.75 -5.65 -9.42
C LEU A 85 16.56 -4.79 -8.47
N VAL A 86 17.80 -5.19 -8.19
CA VAL A 86 18.71 -4.49 -7.28
C VAL A 86 19.95 -4.05 -8.04
N ARG A 87 20.26 -2.76 -8.04
CA ARG A 87 21.48 -2.21 -8.66
C ARG A 87 22.57 -1.86 -7.66
N GLU A 88 22.23 -1.87 -6.38
CA GLU A 88 23.17 -1.58 -5.30
C GLU A 88 24.06 -2.79 -5.01
N ARG A 89 25.35 -2.52 -4.75
CA ARG A 89 26.27 -3.54 -4.26
C ARG A 89 26.02 -3.76 -2.77
N LEU A 90 25.36 -4.86 -2.45
CA LEU A 90 25.17 -5.34 -1.09
C LEU A 90 26.16 -6.47 -0.78
N GLU A 91 26.75 -6.42 0.41
CA GLU A 91 27.52 -7.55 0.96
C GLU A 91 26.61 -8.75 1.23
N PRO A 92 27.12 -10.00 1.27
CA PRO A 92 26.29 -11.19 1.40
C PRO A 92 25.29 -11.14 2.57
N ALA A 93 25.74 -10.71 3.75
CA ALA A 93 24.86 -10.57 4.93
C ALA A 93 23.77 -9.50 4.76
N GLN A 94 24.02 -8.45 3.97
CA GLN A 94 23.01 -7.44 3.66
C GLN A 94 22.00 -7.96 2.63
N ARG A 95 22.43 -8.81 1.69
CA ARG A 95 21.53 -9.47 0.72
C ARG A 95 20.54 -10.40 1.40
N GLU A 96 20.98 -11.20 2.35
CA GLU A 96 20.10 -12.09 3.12
C GLU A 96 19.03 -11.31 3.88
N LYS A 97 19.44 -10.23 4.58
CA LYS A 97 18.51 -9.34 5.29
C LYS A 97 17.53 -8.64 4.35
N PHE A 98 18.01 -8.21 3.17
CA PHE A 98 17.19 -7.59 2.13
C PHE A 98 16.11 -8.56 1.64
N GLN A 99 16.53 -9.77 1.26
CA GLN A 99 15.64 -10.80 0.76
C GLN A 99 14.57 -11.16 1.81
N ALA A 100 14.99 -11.45 3.04
CA ALA A 100 14.06 -11.76 4.14
C ALA A 100 13.06 -10.61 4.40
N SER A 101 13.51 -9.35 4.31
CA SER A 101 12.64 -8.19 4.46
C SER A 101 11.58 -8.13 3.35
N ILE A 102 11.99 -8.28 2.09
CA ILE A 102 11.06 -8.22 0.96
C ILE A 102 10.10 -9.38 0.95
N GLU A 103 10.57 -10.61 1.17
CA GLU A 103 9.71 -11.79 1.25
C GLU A 103 8.66 -11.65 2.36
N MET A 104 9.06 -11.16 3.54
CA MET A 104 8.11 -10.87 4.62
C MET A 104 7.07 -9.82 4.20
N LYS A 105 7.50 -8.70 3.58
CA LYS A 105 6.58 -7.65 3.13
C LYS A 105 5.59 -8.19 2.11
N VAL A 106 6.07 -8.89 1.08
CA VAL A 106 5.27 -9.45 -0.02
C VAL A 106 4.30 -10.53 0.49
N ALA A 107 4.76 -11.41 1.38
CA ALA A 107 3.94 -12.48 1.95
C ALA A 107 2.75 -11.95 2.78
N TRP A 108 2.91 -10.81 3.46
CA TRP A 108 1.82 -10.20 4.24
C TRP A 108 0.59 -9.86 3.37
N PHE A 109 0.80 -9.54 2.09
CA PHE A 109 -0.25 -9.28 1.11
C PHE A 109 -0.78 -10.55 0.42
N GLY A 110 -0.39 -11.75 0.87
CA GLY A 110 -0.75 -13.02 0.21
C GLY A 110 -0.05 -13.23 -1.14
N SER A 111 1.06 -12.54 -1.37
CA SER A 111 1.83 -12.56 -2.61
C SER A 111 3.15 -13.31 -2.44
N ALA A 112 3.87 -13.56 -3.54
CA ALA A 112 5.14 -14.27 -3.51
C ALA A 112 6.22 -13.55 -4.32
N THR A 113 7.45 -13.52 -3.79
CA THR A 113 8.61 -13.03 -4.53
C THR A 113 9.03 -14.10 -5.55
N SER A 114 9.02 -13.77 -6.84
CA SER A 114 9.38 -14.72 -7.91
C SER A 114 10.88 -14.79 -8.16
N GLU A 115 11.57 -13.65 -8.08
CA GLU A 115 13.01 -13.54 -8.30
C GLU A 115 13.54 -12.24 -7.69
N ILE A 116 14.75 -12.30 -7.13
CA ILE A 116 15.56 -11.12 -6.80
C ILE A 116 16.82 -11.16 -7.65
N ARG A 117 17.00 -10.16 -8.52
CA ARG A 117 18.13 -10.08 -9.46
C ARG A 117 19.01 -8.87 -9.17
N TYR A 118 20.28 -9.14 -8.92
CA TYR A 118 21.31 -8.11 -8.80
C TYR A 118 21.91 -7.84 -10.18
N VAL A 119 21.94 -6.58 -10.60
CA VAL A 119 22.43 -6.17 -11.93
C VAL A 119 23.52 -5.12 -11.81
N ALA A 120 24.35 -5.02 -12.85
CA ALA A 120 25.34 -3.96 -12.95
C ALA A 120 24.68 -2.59 -13.07
N ASP A 121 25.40 -1.53 -12.67
CA ASP A 121 25.00 -0.13 -12.84
C ASP A 121 25.18 0.30 -14.31
N ASP A 122 24.43 -0.33 -15.21
CA ASP A 122 24.48 -0.15 -16.66
C ASP A 122 23.08 -0.23 -17.27
N VAL A 123 22.83 0.60 -18.30
CA VAL A 123 21.53 0.69 -18.97
C VAL A 123 21.15 -0.64 -19.63
N GLY A 124 22.10 -1.28 -20.32
CA GLY A 124 21.86 -2.53 -21.03
C GLY A 124 21.54 -3.69 -20.09
N ALA A 125 22.28 -3.78 -18.98
CA ALA A 125 22.04 -4.77 -17.93
C ALA A 125 20.64 -4.62 -17.31
N VAL A 126 20.21 -3.38 -17.02
CA VAL A 126 18.87 -3.13 -16.50
C VAL A 126 17.79 -3.44 -17.54
N GLU A 127 17.97 -3.02 -18.80
CA GLU A 127 17.01 -3.28 -19.89
C GLU A 127 16.76 -4.78 -20.07
N ALA A 128 17.84 -5.58 -20.11
CA ALA A 128 17.76 -7.04 -20.24
C ALA A 128 17.06 -7.67 -19.02
N ALA A 129 17.36 -7.20 -17.81
CA ALA A 129 16.75 -7.71 -16.60
C ALA A 129 15.26 -7.40 -16.52
N VAL A 130 14.84 -6.16 -16.79
CA VAL A 130 13.44 -5.75 -16.77
C VAL A 130 12.62 -6.58 -17.78
N ARG A 131 13.10 -6.77 -19.01
CA ARG A 131 12.43 -7.63 -20.00
C ARG A 131 12.26 -9.07 -19.52
N GLY A 132 13.31 -9.65 -18.94
CA GLY A 132 13.28 -11.03 -18.46
C GLY A 132 12.37 -11.24 -17.25
N MET A 133 12.34 -10.29 -16.33
CA MET A 133 11.61 -10.40 -15.06
C MET A 133 10.12 -10.09 -15.23
N LEU A 134 9.76 -9.10 -16.05
CA LEU A 134 8.36 -8.73 -16.28
C LEU A 134 7.59 -9.76 -17.12
N GLY A 135 8.25 -10.73 -17.75
CA GLY A 135 7.54 -11.82 -18.45
C GLY A 135 6.68 -12.66 -17.50
N SER A 136 7.14 -12.87 -16.27
CA SER A 136 6.50 -13.72 -15.27
C SER A 136 6.09 -13.00 -13.98
N ALA A 137 6.48 -11.74 -13.79
CA ALA A 137 6.05 -10.94 -12.65
C ALA A 137 4.80 -10.10 -12.96
N ASP A 138 4.02 -9.84 -11.93
CA ASP A 138 2.85 -8.95 -11.95
C ASP A 138 3.23 -7.54 -11.41
N LEU A 139 4.30 -7.45 -10.62
CA LEU A 139 4.89 -6.21 -10.10
C LEU A 139 6.42 -6.33 -10.11
N LEU A 140 7.12 -5.29 -10.58
CA LEU A 140 8.57 -5.17 -10.44
C LEU A 140 8.91 -4.09 -9.42
N LEU A 141 9.61 -4.47 -8.35
CA LEU A 141 10.23 -3.53 -7.43
C LEU A 141 11.67 -3.26 -7.85
N THR A 142 12.14 -2.02 -7.73
CA THR A 142 13.55 -1.70 -7.98
C THR A 142 14.20 -1.04 -6.77
N ALA A 143 15.42 -1.47 -6.43
CA ALA A 143 16.24 -0.89 -5.37
C ALA A 143 17.55 -0.33 -5.94
N GLY A 144 17.96 0.83 -5.44
CA GLY A 144 19.23 1.46 -5.81
C GLY A 144 19.17 2.34 -7.06
N ALA A 145 17.97 2.73 -7.51
CA ALA A 145 17.81 3.79 -8.49
C ALA A 145 17.82 5.17 -7.81
N ASN A 146 18.52 6.13 -8.41
CA ASN A 146 18.47 7.53 -8.04
C ASN A 146 17.30 8.20 -8.77
N ALA A 147 16.18 8.38 -8.05
CA ALA A 147 14.97 8.97 -8.60
C ALA A 147 15.14 10.42 -9.12
N THR A 148 16.16 11.14 -8.65
CA THR A 148 16.40 12.55 -9.02
C THR A 148 17.41 12.72 -10.14
N ASP A 149 18.13 11.66 -10.51
CA ASP A 149 19.10 11.69 -11.61
C ASP A 149 18.42 11.23 -12.92
N PRO A 150 18.17 12.13 -13.88
CA PRO A 150 17.57 11.75 -15.17
C PRO A 150 18.46 10.82 -15.99
N LEU A 151 19.76 10.71 -15.66
CA LEU A 151 20.71 9.80 -16.29
C LEU A 151 20.84 8.48 -15.52
N ASP A 152 20.08 8.26 -14.46
CA ASP A 152 20.05 6.98 -13.74
C ASP A 152 19.78 5.84 -14.73
N PRO A 153 20.64 4.80 -14.78
CA PRO A 153 20.47 3.78 -15.80
C PRO A 153 19.15 3.01 -15.72
N THR A 154 18.47 2.97 -14.56
CA THR A 154 17.11 2.43 -14.45
C THR A 154 16.12 3.28 -15.22
N LEU A 155 16.12 4.59 -14.98
CA LEU A 155 15.18 5.50 -15.62
C LEU A 155 15.41 5.55 -17.14
N VAL A 156 16.67 5.55 -17.57
CA VAL A 156 17.04 5.48 -18.99
C VAL A 156 16.59 4.16 -19.62
N ALA A 157 16.83 3.02 -18.97
CA ALA A 157 16.40 1.71 -19.48
C ALA A 157 14.88 1.62 -19.59
N LEU A 158 14.15 2.14 -18.61
CA LEU A 158 12.68 2.21 -18.65
C LEU A 158 12.17 3.05 -19.81
N GLY A 159 12.78 4.21 -20.06
CA GLY A 159 12.47 5.04 -21.23
C GLY A 159 12.70 4.29 -22.55
N ARG A 160 13.80 3.55 -22.68
CA ARG A 160 14.10 2.72 -23.88
C ARG A 160 13.12 1.57 -24.07
N LEU A 161 12.60 1.03 -22.98
CA LEU A 161 11.59 -0.03 -23.00
C LEU A 161 10.18 0.50 -23.32
N GLY A 162 9.99 1.81 -23.39
CA GLY A 162 8.67 2.42 -23.59
C GLY A 162 7.80 2.40 -22.33
N ALA A 163 8.41 2.29 -21.14
CA ALA A 163 7.67 2.44 -19.89
C ALA A 163 7.22 3.90 -19.72
N GLN A 164 5.99 4.08 -19.26
CA GLN A 164 5.40 5.39 -19.00
C GLN A 164 5.58 5.73 -17.52
N MET A 165 6.23 6.86 -17.25
CA MET A 165 6.36 7.37 -15.90
C MET A 165 5.02 7.90 -15.40
N GLU A 166 4.50 7.33 -14.32
CA GLU A 166 3.25 7.76 -13.68
C GLU A 166 3.53 8.87 -12.66
N LYS A 167 4.55 8.68 -11.82
CA LYS A 167 4.93 9.64 -10.79
C LYS A 167 6.40 9.53 -10.42
N GLN A 168 7.06 10.67 -10.24
CA GLN A 168 8.34 10.76 -9.56
C GLN A 168 8.19 11.64 -8.31
N GLY A 169 8.72 11.14 -7.20
CA GLY A 169 8.62 11.76 -5.90
C GLY A 169 7.26 11.55 -5.22
N ALA A 170 7.26 11.68 -3.89
CA ALA A 170 6.04 11.70 -3.09
C ALA A 170 6.12 12.82 -2.04
N PRO A 171 5.00 13.51 -1.76
CA PRO A 171 4.90 14.51 -0.69
C PRO A 171 4.82 13.83 0.70
N ALA A 172 5.68 12.87 0.99
CA ALA A 172 5.77 12.19 2.27
C ALA A 172 7.21 11.77 2.58
N HIS A 173 7.56 11.71 3.87
CA HIS A 173 8.90 11.46 4.36
C HIS A 173 8.85 10.64 5.67
N PRO A 174 9.68 9.59 5.84
CA PRO A 174 10.76 9.13 4.97
C PRO A 174 10.31 8.44 3.66
N GLY A 175 11.20 8.43 2.67
CA GLY A 175 10.98 7.78 1.37
C GLY A 175 10.37 8.68 0.28
N SER A 176 10.65 9.98 0.30
CA SER A 176 10.14 10.90 -0.73
C SER A 176 10.69 10.63 -2.13
N ALA A 177 11.89 10.05 -2.25
CA ALA A 177 12.57 9.72 -3.51
C ALA A 177 12.14 8.35 -4.08
N VAL A 178 10.84 8.18 -4.28
CA VAL A 178 10.25 7.01 -4.98
C VAL A 178 9.77 7.41 -6.36
N TRP A 179 9.52 6.43 -7.23
CA TRP A 179 8.86 6.66 -8.51
C TRP A 179 8.06 5.43 -8.93
N LEU A 180 7.00 5.65 -9.68
CA LEU A 180 6.16 4.61 -10.27
C LEU A 180 6.12 4.82 -11.77
N ALA A 181 6.40 3.75 -12.51
CA ALA A 181 6.21 3.68 -13.94
C ALA A 181 5.39 2.44 -14.29
N TYR A 182 4.87 2.42 -15.51
CA TYR A 182 4.16 1.27 -16.06
C TYR A 182 4.78 0.88 -17.39
N LEU A 183 5.17 -0.39 -17.52
CA LEU A 183 5.37 -0.99 -18.83
C LEU A 183 4.08 -1.74 -19.17
N THR A 184 3.37 -1.27 -20.18
CA THR A 184 1.96 -1.63 -20.44
C THR A 184 1.07 -1.36 -19.21
N ASP A 185 0.56 -2.40 -18.59
CA ASP A 185 -0.27 -2.44 -17.40
C ASP A 185 0.52 -2.87 -16.16
N LYS A 186 1.77 -3.31 -16.31
CA LYS A 186 2.59 -3.84 -15.23
C LYS A 186 3.30 -2.70 -14.47
N PRO A 187 3.02 -2.53 -13.17
CA PRO A 187 3.70 -1.53 -12.36
C PRO A 187 5.17 -1.88 -12.15
N ILE A 188 6.00 -0.85 -12.25
CA ILE A 188 7.42 -0.86 -11.90
C ILE A 188 7.59 0.23 -10.84
N PHE A 189 7.80 -0.18 -9.59
CA PHE A 189 7.87 0.72 -8.45
C PHE A 189 9.29 0.79 -7.89
N GLY A 190 9.91 1.95 -8.03
CA GLY A 190 11.29 2.18 -7.61
C GLY A 190 11.40 2.97 -6.33
N VAL A 191 12.37 2.57 -5.52
CA VAL A 191 12.71 3.24 -4.27
C VAL A 191 14.23 3.43 -4.18
N ALA A 192 14.65 4.46 -3.46
CA ALA A 192 16.05 4.62 -3.09
C ALA A 192 16.54 3.39 -2.29
N ALA A 193 17.80 3.04 -2.48
CA ALA A 193 18.55 1.98 -1.77
C ALA A 193 18.20 1.87 -0.27
N CYS A 194 18.28 2.99 0.45
CA CYS A 194 18.00 3.08 1.89
C CYS A 194 16.53 2.89 2.27
N GLY A 195 15.60 3.14 1.34
CA GLY A 195 14.15 3.09 1.58
C GLY A 195 13.59 1.67 1.65
N MET A 196 14.23 0.70 0.98
CA MET A 196 13.67 -0.66 0.90
C MET A 196 13.80 -1.43 2.22
N PHE A 197 14.82 -1.13 3.03
CA PHE A 197 15.06 -1.75 4.33
C PHE A 197 14.25 -1.14 5.48
N SER A 198 13.78 0.10 5.33
CA SER A 198 13.06 0.78 6.40
C SER A 198 11.62 0.26 6.48
N LYS A 199 11.13 0.16 7.71
CA LYS A 199 9.68 0.09 7.98
C LYS A 199 9.16 1.53 7.97
N ALA A 200 7.89 1.73 7.60
CA ALA A 200 7.22 3.03 7.64
C ALA A 200 7.79 4.08 6.66
N THR A 201 7.81 3.74 5.37
CA THR A 201 8.17 4.68 4.29
C THR A 201 7.01 4.84 3.31
N VAL A 202 7.17 5.75 2.34
CA VAL A 202 6.23 5.89 1.21
C VAL A 202 5.99 4.57 0.47
N LEU A 203 7.00 3.69 0.36
CA LEU A 203 6.82 2.35 -0.20
C LEU A 203 5.68 1.62 0.50
N ASP A 204 5.66 1.66 1.83
CA ASP A 204 4.69 0.93 2.65
C ASP A 204 3.28 1.56 2.62
N LEU A 205 3.14 2.80 2.13
CA LEU A 205 1.84 3.45 1.91
C LEU A 205 1.26 3.17 0.52
N ILE A 206 2.12 3.03 -0.50
CA ILE A 206 1.71 2.82 -1.89
C ILE A 206 1.56 1.35 -2.23
N LEU A 207 2.46 0.50 -1.73
CA LEU A 207 2.50 -0.92 -2.02
C LEU A 207 1.17 -1.65 -1.73
N PRO A 208 0.44 -1.36 -0.63
CA PRO A 208 -0.88 -1.96 -0.41
C PRO A 208 -1.87 -1.69 -1.55
N ARG A 209 -1.86 -0.49 -2.14
CA ARG A 209 -2.77 -0.14 -3.24
C ARG A 209 -2.44 -0.95 -4.48
N LEU A 210 -1.16 -1.10 -4.81
CA LEU A 210 -0.71 -1.97 -5.92
C LEU A 210 -1.20 -3.41 -5.71
N PHE A 211 -1.09 -3.94 -4.49
CA PHE A 211 -1.58 -5.29 -4.16
C PHE A 211 -3.10 -5.45 -4.20
N THR A 212 -3.91 -4.38 -4.29
CA THR A 212 -5.35 -4.54 -4.59
C THR A 212 -5.61 -4.86 -6.07
N GLY A 213 -4.58 -4.76 -6.92
CA GLY A 213 -4.69 -4.79 -8.38
C GLY A 213 -5.23 -3.50 -8.99
N ALA A 214 -5.43 -2.45 -8.19
CA ALA A 214 -5.81 -1.14 -8.70
C ALA A 214 -4.63 -0.47 -9.43
N ARG A 215 -4.95 0.30 -10.47
CA ARG A 215 -3.97 1.20 -11.09
C ARG A 215 -3.72 2.38 -10.14
N VAL A 216 -2.51 2.47 -9.64
CA VAL A 216 -2.07 3.60 -8.81
C VAL A 216 -1.67 4.74 -9.74
N THR A 217 -2.11 5.94 -9.39
CA THR A 217 -1.95 7.14 -10.17
C THR A 217 -1.11 8.18 -9.44
N ALA A 218 -0.68 9.23 -10.13
CA ALA A 218 -0.06 10.38 -9.49
C ALA A 218 -0.91 10.99 -8.34
N ALA A 219 -2.24 10.91 -8.42
CA ALA A 219 -3.13 11.41 -7.38
C ALA A 219 -2.97 10.65 -6.05
N ASP A 220 -2.82 9.33 -6.11
CA ASP A 220 -2.59 8.50 -4.92
C ASP A 220 -1.33 8.89 -4.14
N PHE A 221 -0.30 9.37 -4.85
CA PHE A 221 0.90 9.93 -4.23
C PHE A 221 0.65 11.34 -3.69
N ASN A 222 -0.03 12.20 -4.44
CA ASN A 222 -0.29 13.57 -4.04
C ASN A 222 -1.09 13.64 -2.73
N ASP A 223 -2.05 12.73 -2.56
CA ASP A 223 -2.89 12.63 -1.36
C ASP A 223 -2.09 12.29 -0.09
N LEU A 224 -0.87 11.75 -0.23
CA LEU A 224 0.00 11.48 0.92
C LEU A 224 0.48 12.74 1.63
N GLY A 225 0.37 13.92 1.00
CA GLY A 225 0.77 15.19 1.60
C GLY A 225 0.08 15.45 2.94
N HIS A 226 -1.20 15.08 3.05
CA HIS A 226 -1.92 15.15 4.31
C HIS A 226 -1.44 14.03 5.25
N GLY A 227 -0.71 14.41 6.30
CA GLY A 227 -0.09 13.46 7.22
C GLY A 227 1.19 12.81 6.66
N GLY A 228 1.82 13.41 5.64
CA GLY A 228 3.01 12.88 4.98
C GLY A 228 4.29 12.89 5.82
N LEU A 229 4.28 13.49 7.02
CA LEU A 229 5.39 13.41 7.98
C LEU A 229 5.25 12.12 8.79
N LEU A 230 5.87 11.05 8.30
CA LEU A 230 5.74 9.71 8.84
C LEU A 230 6.60 9.58 10.10
N SER A 231 5.94 9.34 11.23
CA SER A 231 6.58 9.10 12.53
C SER A 231 6.23 7.72 13.08
N LYS A 232 6.88 7.33 14.18
CA LYS A 232 6.57 6.08 14.89
C LYS A 232 5.13 6.04 15.41
N ASP A 233 4.56 7.19 15.75
CA ASP A 233 3.18 7.31 16.25
C ASP A 233 2.14 7.02 15.15
N MET A 234 2.59 7.00 13.89
CA MET A 234 1.76 6.67 12.73
C MET A 234 1.83 5.18 12.36
N ALA A 235 2.24 4.29 13.27
CA ALA A 235 2.33 2.84 13.03
C ALA A 235 1.04 2.25 12.42
N PHE A 236 -0.13 2.78 12.80
CA PHE A 236 -1.43 2.37 12.28
C PHE A 236 -1.61 2.56 10.76
N ARG A 237 -0.77 3.38 10.11
CA ARG A 237 -0.81 3.63 8.66
C ARG A 237 -0.07 2.58 7.83
N PHE A 238 0.72 1.72 8.46
CA PHE A 238 1.61 0.79 7.78
C PHE A 238 1.21 -0.66 8.02
N PRO A 239 1.56 -1.59 7.11
CA PRO A 239 1.35 -3.00 7.38
C PRO A 239 2.09 -3.41 8.66
N PRO A 240 1.45 -4.18 9.56
CA PRO A 240 2.05 -4.65 10.79
C PRO A 240 3.02 -5.81 10.52
N TYR A 241 3.97 -5.67 9.58
CA TYR A 241 4.91 -6.71 9.13
C TYR A 241 5.54 -7.46 10.32
N GLY A 242 4.90 -8.57 10.71
CA GLY A 242 5.23 -9.44 11.84
C GLY A 242 5.32 -8.78 13.24
N ALA A 243 4.89 -7.53 13.45
CA ALA A 243 5.30 -6.77 14.65
C ALA A 243 4.20 -6.03 15.45
N PHE A 244 2.96 -5.95 14.97
CA PHE A 244 1.95 -5.09 15.63
C PHE A 244 0.54 -5.69 15.78
N ASP A 245 0.35 -6.98 15.52
CA ASP A 245 -0.97 -7.62 15.65
C ASP A 245 -1.25 -8.18 17.07
N THR A 246 -0.39 -7.92 18.05
CA THR A 246 -0.69 -8.17 19.48
C THR A 246 -1.13 -6.86 20.15
N LEU A 247 -2.33 -6.39 19.82
CA LEU A 247 -3.03 -5.38 20.63
C LEU A 247 -3.89 -6.01 21.74
N ASP A 248 -3.53 -7.23 22.14
CA ASP A 248 -3.98 -7.89 23.37
C ASP A 248 -2.76 -8.50 24.08
N SER A 249 -2.02 -7.67 24.80
CA SER A 249 -1.26 -8.03 26.00
C SER A 249 -1.15 -6.82 26.92
#